data_AF-A0A6C0FB83-F1
#
_entry.id   AF-A0A6C0FB83-F1
#
_cell.length_a   1.000
_cell.length_b   1.000
_cell.length_c   1.000
_cell.angle_alpha   90.00
_cell.angle_beta   90.00
_cell.angle_gamma   90.00
#
_symmetry.space_group_name_H-M   'P 1'
#
loop_
_entity.id
_entity.type
_entity.pdbx_description
1 polymer ?
#
loop_
_entity_poly.entity_id
_entity_poly.type
_entity_poly.pdbx_seq_one_letter_code
_entity_poly.pdbx_strand_id
1 'polypeptide(L)'
;MKTTRILILIFLILTFLLGLYVTVFHKVSFEKKEGFSSQKEGMETSSCPDMLVKKGNVLLLYNSNEPTGPENPIPFFNLDEYINYLEVQKEKGYDCPVLYLQEETNAQGEDVYRVRPSPFDLQGGLPAQSNISEETLKKAKKVMDASRDNSSYNINHYAGFDAHGQHVGEYTDLDALHDSTKTKKISDNPMDSNWAGTTYTQQMVDSGKYEKREITKPYFFKPKTVFFPNTPSVVPPPKDIL
;
A
#
# COMPACT_ATOMS: atom_id res chain seq x y z
N MET A 1 36.91 50.93 -3.55
CA MET A 1 36.24 49.93 -2.67
C MET A 1 34.72 50.05 -2.63
N LYS A 2 34.11 51.26 -2.58
CA LYS A 2 32.64 51.39 -2.59
C LYS A 2 32.01 51.02 -3.95
N THR A 3 32.62 51.48 -5.05
CA THR A 3 32.14 51.20 -6.42
C THR A 3 32.20 49.72 -6.79
N THR A 4 33.27 49.01 -6.41
CA THR A 4 33.40 47.56 -6.62
C THR A 4 32.39 46.75 -5.80
N ARG A 5 32.08 47.16 -4.57
CA ARG A 5 31.02 46.52 -3.77
C ARG A 5 29.63 46.75 -4.36
N ILE A 6 29.36 47.94 -4.90
CA ILE A 6 28.10 48.26 -5.58
C ILE A 6 27.94 47.41 -6.85
N LEU A 7 29.01 47.24 -7.64
CA LEU A 7 28.99 46.38 -8.83
C LEU A 7 28.70 44.90 -8.49
N ILE A 8 29.25 44.37 -7.40
CA ILE A 8 28.97 43.00 -6.94
C ILE A 8 27.51 42.85 -6.49
N LEU A 9 26.96 43.85 -5.79
CA LEU A 9 25.56 43.82 -5.36
C LEU A 9 24.60 43.89 -6.56
N ILE A 10 24.90 44.72 -7.56
CA ILE A 10 24.12 44.78 -8.80
C ILE A 10 24.16 43.45 -9.53
N PHE A 11 25.33 42.80 -9.62
CA PHE A 11 25.47 41.49 -10.25
C PHE A 11 24.64 40.42 -9.53
N LEU A 12 24.67 40.36 -8.20
CA LEU A 12 23.86 39.41 -7.42
C LEU A 12 22.35 39.62 -7.64
N ILE A 13 21.89 40.87 -7.62
CA ILE A 13 20.48 41.20 -7.89
C ILE A 13 20.08 40.76 -9.30
N LEU A 14 20.95 40.95 -10.29
CA LEU A 14 20.66 40.59 -11.68
C LEU A 14 20.59 39.07 -11.88
N THR A 15 21.49 38.31 -11.23
CA THR A 15 21.42 36.83 -11.24
C THR A 15 20.18 36.29 -10.53
N PHE A 16 19.75 36.93 -9.43
CA PHE A 16 18.53 36.57 -8.71
C PHE A 16 17.27 36.82 -9.56
N LEU A 17 17.19 37.98 -10.22
CA LEU A 17 16.07 38.30 -11.12
C LEU A 17 16.02 37.36 -12.33
N LEU A 18 17.18 36.99 -12.88
CA LEU A 18 17.26 36.00 -13.97
C LEU A 18 16.76 34.62 -13.51
N GLY A 19 17.16 34.17 -12.32
CA GLY A 19 16.67 32.92 -11.73
C GLY A 19 15.17 32.93 -11.48
N LEU A 20 14.62 34.03 -10.94
CA LEU A 20 13.18 34.19 -10.72
C LEU A 20 12.41 34.19 -12.03
N TYR A 21 12.91 34.86 -13.07
CA TYR A 21 12.33 34.84 -14.41
C TYR A 21 12.25 33.41 -14.97
N VAL A 22 13.32 32.63 -14.87
CA VAL A 22 13.32 31.22 -15.32
C VAL A 22 12.30 30.41 -14.52
N THR A 23 12.21 30.55 -13.20
CA THR A 23 11.23 29.76 -12.41
C THR A 23 9.77 30.08 -12.69
N VAL A 24 9.45 31.33 -13.08
CA VAL A 24 8.06 31.75 -13.35
C VAL A 24 7.65 31.44 -14.79
N PHE A 25 8.54 31.68 -15.76
CA PHE A 25 8.20 31.55 -17.19
C PHE A 25 8.55 30.18 -17.75
N HIS A 26 9.54 29.49 -17.19
CA HIS A 26 9.78 28.10 -17.51
C HIS A 26 8.80 27.27 -16.69
N LYS A 27 7.59 27.07 -17.23
CA LYS A 27 6.76 25.93 -16.84
C LYS A 27 7.55 24.68 -17.20
N VAL A 28 8.42 24.24 -16.28
CA VAL A 28 8.86 22.86 -16.28
C VAL A 28 7.56 22.09 -16.10
N SER A 29 7.04 21.57 -17.21
CA SER A 29 6.10 20.48 -17.17
C SER A 29 6.87 19.32 -16.56
N PHE A 30 7.01 19.36 -15.23
CA PHE A 30 7.07 18.13 -14.47
C PHE A 30 5.71 17.52 -14.77
N GLU A 31 5.66 16.72 -15.83
CA GLU A 31 4.77 15.57 -15.83
C GLU A 31 5.02 14.93 -14.48
N LYS A 32 4.12 15.20 -13.54
CA LYS A 32 4.00 14.34 -12.40
C LYS A 32 3.72 12.98 -13.04
N LYS A 33 4.76 12.16 -13.17
CA LYS A 33 4.59 10.71 -13.24
C LYS A 33 4.07 10.30 -11.87
N GLU A 34 2.84 10.71 -11.56
CA GLU A 34 1.99 9.95 -10.66
C GLU A 34 1.91 8.59 -11.34
N GLY A 35 2.34 7.54 -10.64
CA GLY A 35 2.59 6.20 -11.18
C GLY A 35 1.32 5.45 -11.57
N PHE A 36 0.39 6.12 -12.24
CA PHE A 36 -0.81 5.55 -12.83
C PHE A 36 -1.14 6.28 -14.13
N SER A 37 -0.22 6.23 -15.11
CA SER A 37 -0.62 6.35 -16.50
C SER A 37 -1.21 5.00 -16.89
N SER A 38 -2.54 4.91 -17.05
CA SER A 38 -3.09 3.88 -17.92
C SER A 38 -2.33 3.97 -19.23
N GLN A 39 -1.60 2.92 -19.58
CA GLN A 39 -0.93 2.82 -20.87
C GLN A 39 -2.01 2.97 -21.94
N LYS A 40 -2.24 4.19 -22.42
CA LYS A 40 -2.77 4.43 -23.76
C LYS A 40 -1.60 4.30 -24.72
N GLU A 41 -1.01 3.11 -24.75
CA GLU A 41 -0.11 2.74 -25.82
C GLU A 41 -0.99 2.23 -26.97
N GLY A 42 -1.14 3.08 -28.00
CA GLY A 42 -1.38 2.60 -29.36
C GLY A 42 -2.79 2.20 -29.77
N MET A 43 -3.85 2.52 -29.01
CA MET A 43 -5.21 2.35 -29.54
C MET A 43 -5.71 3.69 -30.08
N GLU A 44 -5.71 3.82 -31.41
CA GLU A 44 -6.50 4.85 -32.09
C GLU A 44 -7.93 4.85 -31.53
N THR A 45 -8.50 6.04 -31.44
CA THR A 45 -9.80 6.34 -30.82
C THR A 45 -10.97 5.71 -31.58
N SER A 46 -11.02 4.39 -31.69
CA SER A 46 -12.26 3.64 -31.84
C SER A 46 -12.92 3.61 -30.47
N SER A 47 -14.19 3.99 -30.43
CA SER A 47 -15.07 4.01 -29.27
C SER A 47 -15.03 2.68 -28.50
N CYS A 48 -14.15 2.55 -27.50
CA CYS A 48 -14.10 1.39 -26.61
C CYS A 48 -15.28 1.45 -25.64
N PRO A 49 -16.08 0.39 -25.52
CA PRO A 49 -17.00 0.25 -24.40
C PRO A 49 -16.23 0.13 -23.08
N ASP A 50 -16.79 0.67 -22.02
CA ASP A 50 -16.11 0.83 -20.72
C ASP A 50 -16.88 0.24 -19.54
N MET A 51 -18.17 -0.07 -19.70
CA MET A 51 -19.01 -0.56 -18.59
C MET A 51 -19.93 -1.70 -19.02
N LEU A 52 -19.84 -2.84 -18.34
CA LEU A 52 -20.72 -3.99 -18.52
C LEU A 52 -21.67 -4.09 -17.32
N VAL A 53 -22.96 -3.92 -17.55
CA VAL A 53 -23.98 -3.97 -16.49
C VAL A 53 -24.83 -5.23 -16.65
N LYS A 54 -24.87 -6.07 -15.63
CA LYS A 54 -25.82 -7.19 -15.54
C LYS A 54 -27.11 -6.71 -14.90
N LYS A 55 -28.19 -6.70 -15.67
CA LYS A 55 -29.56 -6.41 -15.21
C LYS A 55 -30.43 -7.66 -15.38
N GLY A 56 -30.82 -8.26 -14.26
CA GLY A 56 -31.47 -9.58 -14.26
C GLY A 56 -30.63 -10.64 -14.99
N ASN A 57 -31.14 -11.13 -16.12
CA ASN A 57 -30.49 -12.17 -16.92
C ASN A 57 -29.80 -11.65 -18.20
N VAL A 58 -29.72 -10.33 -18.37
CA VAL A 58 -29.15 -9.69 -19.57
C VAL A 58 -27.90 -8.91 -19.18
N LEU A 59 -26.88 -8.99 -20.03
CA LEU A 59 -25.66 -8.20 -19.93
C LEU A 59 -25.75 -7.04 -20.92
N LEU A 60 -25.53 -5.81 -20.45
CA LEU A 60 -25.60 -4.59 -21.24
C LEU A 60 -24.23 -3.95 -21.27
N LEU A 61 -23.61 -3.88 -22.44
CA LEU A 61 -22.31 -3.23 -22.62
C LEU A 61 -22.50 -1.79 -23.08
N TYR A 62 -22.14 -0.87 -22.20
CA TYR A 62 -22.20 0.55 -22.40
C TYR A 62 -20.87 1.11 -22.83
N ASN A 63 -20.95 2.18 -23.62
CA ASN A 63 -19.85 3.08 -23.89
C ASN A 63 -20.21 4.47 -23.39
N SER A 64 -19.55 4.94 -22.32
CA SER A 64 -19.82 6.25 -21.72
C SER A 64 -19.49 7.43 -22.62
N ASN A 65 -18.69 7.22 -23.67
CA ASN A 65 -18.35 8.26 -24.65
C ASN A 65 -19.45 8.46 -25.71
N GLU A 66 -20.41 7.55 -25.78
CA GLU A 66 -21.52 7.58 -26.74
C GLU A 66 -22.86 7.81 -26.05
N PRO A 67 -23.78 8.55 -26.67
CA PRO A 67 -25.12 8.72 -26.12
C PRO A 67 -25.89 7.40 -26.11
N THR A 68 -26.78 7.22 -25.14
CA THR A 68 -27.71 6.08 -25.13
C THR A 68 -28.65 6.16 -26.33
N GLY A 69 -28.76 5.08 -27.08
CA GLY A 69 -29.53 5.01 -28.32
C GLY A 69 -29.82 3.57 -28.73
N PRO A 70 -30.17 3.32 -30.01
CA PRO A 70 -30.42 1.98 -30.50
C PRO A 70 -29.18 1.08 -30.52
N GLU A 71 -27.98 1.66 -30.59
CA GLU A 71 -26.71 0.93 -30.67
C GLU A 71 -25.95 0.84 -29.33
N ASN A 72 -26.25 1.73 -28.37
CA ASN A 72 -25.60 1.79 -27.05
C ASN A 72 -26.69 1.85 -25.95
N PRO A 73 -26.80 0.85 -25.06
CA PRO A 73 -25.90 -0.29 -24.87
C PRO A 73 -26.09 -1.43 -25.86
N ILE A 74 -25.05 -2.23 -26.05
CA ILE A 74 -25.10 -3.50 -26.77
C ILE A 74 -25.63 -4.58 -25.81
N PRO A 75 -26.79 -5.19 -26.08
CA PRO A 75 -27.36 -6.23 -25.22
C PRO A 75 -26.81 -7.62 -25.58
N PHE A 76 -26.54 -8.42 -24.54
CA PHE A 76 -26.18 -9.84 -24.64
C PHE A 76 -27.11 -10.66 -23.76
N PHE A 77 -27.75 -11.67 -24.32
CA PHE A 77 -28.74 -12.49 -23.61
C PHE A 77 -28.13 -13.68 -22.87
N ASN A 78 -26.88 -13.98 -23.17
CA ASN A 78 -26.11 -15.04 -22.54
C ASN A 78 -24.63 -14.63 -22.45
N LEU A 79 -23.88 -15.35 -21.62
CA LEU A 79 -22.47 -15.06 -21.37
C LEU A 79 -21.59 -15.44 -22.56
N ASP A 80 -21.97 -16.47 -23.31
CA ASP A 80 -21.22 -16.97 -24.47
C ASP A 80 -21.21 -15.96 -25.62
N GLU A 81 -22.30 -15.21 -25.81
CA GLU A 81 -22.44 -14.13 -26.80
C GLU A 81 -21.49 -12.98 -26.47
N TYR A 82 -21.38 -12.63 -25.18
CA TYR A 82 -20.42 -11.63 -24.72
C TYR A 82 -18.97 -12.11 -24.88
N ILE A 83 -18.68 -13.38 -24.58
CA ILE A 83 -17.35 -13.98 -24.80
C ILE A 83 -16.97 -13.90 -26.27
N ASN A 84 -17.86 -14.37 -27.16
CA ASN A 84 -17.61 -14.37 -28.60
C ASN A 84 -17.38 -12.94 -29.12
N TYR A 85 -18.17 -11.97 -28.66
CA TYR A 85 -17.94 -10.56 -28.97
C TYR A 85 -16.53 -10.10 -28.55
N LEU A 86 -16.10 -10.41 -27.33
CA LEU A 86 -14.76 -10.05 -26.86
C LEU A 86 -13.64 -10.75 -27.67
N GLU A 87 -13.81 -12.03 -28.01
CA GLU A 87 -12.84 -12.78 -28.82
C GLU A 87 -12.66 -12.14 -30.20
N VAL A 88 -13.77 -11.82 -30.89
CA VAL A 88 -13.75 -11.13 -32.19
C VAL A 88 -13.11 -9.75 -32.10
N GLN A 89 -13.33 -9.01 -31.00
CA GLN A 89 -12.70 -7.70 -30.79
C GLN A 89 -11.19 -7.83 -30.53
N LYS A 90 -10.78 -8.83 -29.75
CA LYS A 90 -9.36 -9.14 -29.50
C LYS A 90 -8.62 -9.56 -30.76
N GLU A 91 -9.24 -10.35 -31.64
CA GLU A 91 -8.68 -10.71 -32.95
C GLU A 91 -8.42 -9.48 -33.84
N LYS A 92 -9.25 -8.44 -33.69
CA LYS A 92 -9.07 -7.14 -34.36
C LYS A 92 -8.05 -6.23 -33.66
N GLY A 93 -7.48 -6.65 -32.54
CA GLY A 93 -6.54 -5.87 -31.74
C GLY A 93 -7.17 -4.90 -30.74
N TYR A 94 -8.47 -5.05 -30.45
CA TYR A 94 -9.20 -4.23 -29.48
C TYR A 94 -9.32 -4.96 -28.13
N ASP A 95 -8.46 -4.60 -27.18
CA ASP A 95 -8.48 -5.11 -25.80
C ASP A 95 -8.88 -4.00 -24.82
N CYS A 96 -10.19 -3.70 -24.79
CA CYS A 96 -10.73 -2.65 -23.94
C CYS A 96 -10.96 -3.17 -22.51
N PRO A 97 -10.46 -2.49 -21.46
CA PRO A 97 -10.82 -2.81 -20.09
C PRO A 97 -12.27 -2.40 -19.83
N VAL A 98 -13.06 -3.33 -19.28
CA VAL A 98 -14.48 -3.11 -18.99
C VAL A 98 -14.75 -3.24 -17.50
N LEU A 99 -15.43 -2.26 -16.92
CA LEU A 99 -15.90 -2.30 -15.54
C LEU A 99 -17.19 -3.11 -15.45
N TYR A 100 -17.18 -4.21 -14.69
CA TYR A 100 -18.36 -5.04 -14.51
C TYR A 100 -19.18 -4.63 -13.27
N LEU A 101 -20.46 -4.31 -13.50
CA LEU A 101 -21.45 -3.95 -12.50
C LEU A 101 -22.58 -4.98 -12.51
N GLN A 102 -23.01 -5.41 -11.34
CA GLN A 102 -24.14 -6.30 -11.17
C GLN A 102 -25.24 -5.63 -10.33
N GLU A 103 -26.47 -5.68 -10.83
CA GLU A 103 -27.67 -5.31 -10.08
C GLU A 103 -27.97 -6.38 -9.02
N GLU A 104 -28.04 -5.97 -7.76
CA GLU A 104 -28.39 -6.83 -6.63
C GLU A 104 -29.37 -6.09 -5.70
N THR A 105 -30.33 -6.81 -5.12
CA THR A 105 -31.19 -6.28 -4.04
C THR A 105 -30.44 -6.35 -2.72
N ASN A 106 -30.35 -5.23 -2.01
CA ASN A 106 -29.80 -5.20 -0.67
C ASN A 106 -30.75 -5.86 0.35
N ALA A 107 -30.29 -6.13 1.58
CA ALA A 107 -31.13 -6.70 2.63
C ALA A 107 -32.30 -5.79 3.07
N GLN A 108 -32.30 -4.52 2.65
CA GLN A 108 -33.35 -3.54 2.89
C GLN A 108 -34.39 -3.48 1.74
N GLY A 109 -34.18 -4.26 0.67
CA GLY A 109 -35.08 -4.33 -0.48
C GLY A 109 -34.84 -3.26 -1.56
N GLU A 110 -33.72 -2.53 -1.51
CA GLU A 110 -33.35 -1.55 -2.54
C GLU A 110 -32.43 -2.18 -3.58
N ASP A 111 -32.67 -1.88 -4.86
CA ASP A 111 -31.82 -2.29 -5.97
C ASP A 111 -30.55 -1.43 -6.00
N VAL A 112 -29.39 -2.08 -5.86
CA VAL A 112 -28.08 -1.43 -5.89
C VAL A 112 -27.17 -2.06 -6.94
N TYR A 113 -26.33 -1.24 -7.58
CA TYR A 113 -25.28 -1.73 -8.47
C TYR A 113 -24.00 -1.99 -7.68
N ARG A 114 -23.47 -3.21 -7.79
CA ARG A 114 -22.24 -3.64 -7.12
C ARG A 114 -21.15 -3.92 -8.13
N VAL A 115 -19.96 -3.38 -7.87
CA VAL A 115 -18.76 -3.70 -8.66
C VAL A 115 -18.34 -5.12 -8.36
N ARG A 116 -18.12 -5.92 -9.39
CA ARG A 116 -17.63 -7.30 -9.29
C ARG A 116 -16.40 -7.48 -10.19
N PRO A 117 -15.44 -8.35 -9.84
CA PRO A 117 -14.21 -8.52 -10.62
C PRO A 117 -14.47 -8.99 -12.05
N SER A 118 -15.39 -9.94 -12.24
CA SER A 118 -15.77 -10.41 -13.57
C SER A 118 -17.17 -11.03 -13.57
N PRO A 119 -17.83 -11.15 -14.73
CA PRO A 119 -19.10 -11.88 -14.84
C PRO A 119 -18.96 -13.40 -14.56
N PHE A 120 -17.74 -13.94 -14.55
CA PHE A 120 -17.43 -15.34 -14.26
C PHE A 120 -17.15 -15.60 -12.78
N ASP A 121 -16.60 -14.60 -12.09
CA ASP A 121 -16.25 -14.66 -10.68
C ASP A 121 -16.91 -13.49 -9.93
N LEU A 122 -18.06 -13.81 -9.34
CA LEU A 122 -18.87 -12.84 -8.60
C LEU A 122 -18.33 -12.60 -7.19
N GLN A 123 -17.42 -13.44 -6.66
CA GLN A 123 -16.90 -13.36 -5.29
C GLN A 123 -18.01 -13.03 -4.26
N GLY A 124 -19.12 -13.77 -4.34
CA GLY A 124 -20.28 -13.60 -3.46
C GLY A 124 -19.87 -13.77 -2.00
N GLY A 125 -20.29 -12.82 -1.14
CA GLY A 125 -19.98 -12.82 0.29
C GLY A 125 -18.95 -11.78 0.73
N LEU A 126 -18.19 -11.18 -0.21
CA LEU A 126 -17.34 -10.03 0.08
C LEU A 126 -18.14 -8.72 -0.04
N PRO A 127 -17.87 -7.71 0.83
CA PRO A 127 -18.50 -6.41 0.73
C PRO A 127 -18.11 -5.71 -0.59
N ALA A 128 -19.11 -5.24 -1.35
CA ALA A 128 -18.93 -4.73 -2.71
C ALA A 128 -18.07 -3.45 -2.79
N GLN A 129 -18.08 -2.64 -1.74
CA GLN A 129 -17.18 -1.51 -1.57
C GLN A 129 -16.97 -1.33 -0.08
N SER A 130 -15.72 -1.44 0.33
CA SER A 130 -15.31 -0.90 1.59
C SER A 130 -15.31 0.62 1.42
N ASN A 131 -16.25 1.34 2.04
CA ASN A 131 -16.22 2.81 2.16
C ASN A 131 -15.03 3.25 3.03
N ILE A 132 -13.84 2.72 2.74
CA ILE A 132 -12.61 3.04 3.43
C ILE A 132 -12.16 4.33 2.76
N SER A 133 -12.47 5.45 3.40
CA SER A 133 -11.80 6.71 3.06
C SER A 133 -10.29 6.47 3.01
N GLU A 134 -9.55 7.17 2.15
CA GLU A 134 -8.07 7.05 2.13
C GLU A 134 -7.44 7.22 3.52
N GLU A 135 -8.10 7.99 4.40
CA GLU A 135 -7.71 8.12 5.81
C GLU A 135 -7.90 6.83 6.62
N THR A 136 -8.97 6.08 6.36
CA THR A 136 -9.22 4.77 6.99
C THR A 136 -8.27 3.70 6.43
N LEU A 137 -7.84 3.79 5.17
CA LEU A 137 -6.82 2.90 4.58
C LEU A 137 -5.45 3.10 5.24
N LYS A 138 -5.13 4.34 5.63
CA LYS A 138 -3.88 4.67 6.34
C LYS A 138 -3.94 4.39 7.83
N LYS A 139 -5.13 4.26 8.40
CA LYS A 139 -5.28 3.97 9.83
C LYS A 139 -5.20 2.47 10.03
N ALA A 140 -4.05 2.03 10.52
CA ALA A 140 -3.81 0.66 10.93
C ALA A 140 -4.96 0.14 11.81
N LYS A 141 -5.51 -1.02 11.44
CA LYS A 141 -6.57 -1.68 12.20
C LYS A 141 -5.95 -2.36 13.41
N LYS A 142 -6.57 -2.17 14.57
CA LYS A 142 -6.15 -2.88 15.78
C LYS A 142 -6.36 -4.38 15.63
N VAL A 143 -5.28 -5.15 15.83
CA VAL A 143 -5.33 -6.62 15.82
C VAL A 143 -6.23 -7.10 16.97
N MET A 144 -7.27 -7.87 16.63
CA MET A 144 -8.15 -8.53 17.59
C MET A 144 -7.40 -9.68 18.24
N ASP A 145 -7.35 -9.69 19.58
CA ASP A 145 -6.61 -10.69 20.33
C ASP A 145 -7.24 -10.92 21.70
N ALA A 146 -7.93 -12.05 21.83
CA ALA A 146 -8.61 -12.44 23.06
C ALA A 146 -7.65 -12.59 24.25
N SER A 147 -6.36 -12.83 24.02
CA SER A 147 -5.37 -12.91 25.10
C SER A 147 -5.12 -11.56 25.79
N ARG A 148 -5.46 -10.45 25.13
CA ARG A 148 -5.30 -9.06 25.61
C ARG A 148 -6.61 -8.41 26.05
N ASP A 149 -7.75 -9.10 25.92
CA ASP A 149 -9.05 -8.56 26.33
C ASP A 149 -9.21 -8.47 27.85
N ASN A 150 -8.47 -9.29 28.63
CA ASN A 150 -8.46 -9.19 30.08
C ASN A 150 -7.41 -8.19 30.55
N SER A 151 -7.85 -7.07 31.14
CA SER A 151 -6.99 -6.00 31.66
C SER A 151 -5.98 -6.45 32.74
N SER A 152 -6.09 -7.64 33.32
CA SER A 152 -5.18 -8.11 34.39
C SER A 152 -3.96 -8.87 33.87
N TYR A 153 -4.02 -9.42 32.66
CA TYR A 153 -2.98 -10.29 32.10
C TYR A 153 -2.57 -9.79 30.72
N ASN A 154 -1.34 -10.10 30.29
CA ASN A 154 -0.82 -9.79 28.94
C ASN A 154 -0.86 -8.28 28.56
N ILE A 155 -0.81 -7.39 29.56
CA ILE A 155 -0.74 -5.94 29.35
C ILE A 155 0.61 -5.57 28.72
N ASN A 156 0.60 -4.85 27.60
CA ASN A 156 1.80 -4.46 26.83
C ASN A 156 2.61 -5.64 26.25
N HIS A 157 2.00 -6.81 26.10
CA HIS A 157 2.60 -7.92 25.36
C HIS A 157 2.30 -7.80 23.86
N TYR A 158 3.11 -8.49 23.05
CA TYR A 158 2.87 -8.65 21.62
C TYR A 158 1.53 -9.36 21.37
N ALA A 159 0.94 -9.13 20.19
CA ALA A 159 -0.24 -9.89 19.79
C ALA A 159 0.08 -11.39 19.74
N GLY A 160 -0.86 -12.20 20.23
CA GLY A 160 -0.78 -13.66 20.13
C GLY A 160 -0.80 -14.15 18.68
N PHE A 161 -0.39 -15.41 18.49
CA PHE A 161 -0.51 -16.08 17.19
C PHE A 161 -1.98 -16.31 16.83
N ASP A 162 -2.40 -15.82 15.66
CA ASP A 162 -3.73 -16.07 15.10
C ASP A 162 -3.67 -17.23 14.09
N ALA A 163 -4.16 -18.39 14.51
CA ALA A 163 -4.22 -19.58 13.67
C ALA A 163 -5.25 -19.50 12.53
N HIS A 164 -6.25 -18.61 12.65
CA HIS A 164 -7.37 -18.52 11.72
C HIS A 164 -7.19 -17.41 10.69
N GLY A 165 -6.24 -16.49 10.88
CA GLY A 165 -5.92 -15.44 9.91
C GLY A 165 -7.07 -14.44 9.71
N GLN A 166 -7.65 -13.95 10.80
CA GLN A 166 -8.83 -13.06 10.78
C GLN A 166 -8.56 -11.72 10.08
N HIS A 167 -7.31 -11.28 10.04
CA HIS A 167 -6.88 -10.01 9.46
C HIS A 167 -6.15 -10.17 8.12
N VAL A 168 -6.27 -11.32 7.44
CA VAL A 168 -5.64 -11.52 6.13
C VAL A 168 -6.22 -10.53 5.11
N GLY A 169 -5.35 -9.74 4.49
CA GLY A 169 -5.73 -8.70 3.53
C GLY A 169 -6.11 -7.35 4.13
N GLU A 170 -6.04 -7.20 5.46
CA GLU A 170 -6.24 -5.92 6.15
C GLU A 170 -4.89 -5.33 6.59
N TYR A 171 -4.76 -4.00 6.59
CA TYR A 171 -3.57 -3.33 7.12
C TYR A 171 -3.69 -3.14 8.63
N THR A 172 -2.84 -3.82 9.41
CA THR A 172 -2.93 -3.87 10.88
C THR A 172 -1.88 -3.01 11.59
N ASP A 173 -2.04 -2.81 12.90
CA ASP A 173 -1.04 -2.15 13.76
C ASP A 173 0.34 -2.85 13.69
N LEU A 174 0.37 -4.17 13.46
CA LEU A 174 1.62 -4.93 13.30
C LEU A 174 2.31 -4.59 11.98
N ASP A 175 1.53 -4.46 10.90
CA ASP A 175 2.05 -4.07 9.59
C ASP A 175 2.58 -2.65 9.62
N ALA A 176 1.86 -1.73 10.25
CA ALA A 176 2.31 -0.35 10.45
C ALA A 176 3.62 -0.27 11.28
N LEU A 177 3.76 -1.11 12.30
CA LEU A 177 5.00 -1.22 13.06
C LEU A 177 6.15 -1.74 12.18
N HIS A 178 5.90 -2.74 11.35
CA HIS A 178 6.90 -3.28 10.43
C HIS A 178 7.32 -2.24 9.37
N ASP A 179 6.37 -1.55 8.76
CA ASP A 179 6.67 -0.49 7.79
C ASP A 179 7.45 0.66 8.44
N SER A 180 7.17 0.97 9.71
CA SER A 180 7.89 2.02 10.43
C SER A 180 9.40 1.77 10.51
N THR A 181 9.84 0.51 10.61
CA THR A 181 11.27 0.17 10.64
C THR A 181 11.91 0.29 9.26
N LYS A 182 11.15 -0.04 8.22
CA LYS A 182 11.59 0.03 6.81
C LYS A 182 11.77 1.45 6.29
N THR A 183 11.06 2.44 6.83
CA THR A 183 11.16 3.85 6.38
C THR A 183 12.56 4.47 6.52
N LYS A 184 13.39 3.95 7.42
CA LYS A 184 14.75 4.47 7.64
C LYS A 184 15.67 4.05 6.50
N LYS A 185 16.78 4.79 6.29
CA LYS A 185 17.79 4.39 5.30
C LYS A 185 18.43 3.03 5.64
N ILE A 186 18.60 2.78 6.93
CA ILE A 186 19.17 1.56 7.49
C ILE A 186 18.23 1.08 8.59
N SER A 187 17.90 -0.20 8.56
CA SER A 187 17.06 -0.84 9.56
C SER A 187 17.87 -1.75 10.48
N ASP A 188 17.42 -1.83 11.73
CA ASP A 188 17.86 -2.80 12.75
C ASP A 188 16.93 -4.00 12.86
N ASN A 189 15.87 -4.07 12.05
CA ASN A 189 14.97 -5.21 11.96
C ASN A 189 15.45 -6.20 10.88
N PRO A 190 15.73 -7.48 11.23
CA PRO A 190 16.17 -8.49 10.28
C PRO A 190 15.17 -8.85 9.18
N MET A 191 13.89 -8.50 9.36
CA MET A 191 12.86 -8.74 8.36
C MET A 191 12.80 -7.65 7.28
N ASP A 192 13.52 -6.54 7.44
CA ASP A 192 13.49 -5.45 6.48
C ASP A 192 14.53 -5.65 5.37
N SER A 193 14.19 -5.25 4.15
CA SER A 193 15.09 -5.34 2.99
C SER A 193 16.36 -4.48 3.13
N ASN A 194 16.34 -3.47 3.99
CA ASN A 194 17.45 -2.55 4.28
C ASN A 194 18.08 -2.81 5.65
N TRP A 195 17.99 -4.05 6.15
CA TRP A 195 18.64 -4.45 7.39
C TRP A 195 20.17 -4.33 7.30
N ALA A 196 20.79 -3.64 8.25
CA ALA A 196 22.25 -3.47 8.30
C ALA A 196 23.01 -4.65 8.94
N GLY A 197 22.31 -5.72 9.33
CA GLY A 197 22.92 -6.90 9.93
C GLY A 197 22.99 -6.85 11.46
N THR A 198 23.49 -7.95 12.04
CA THR A 198 23.45 -8.22 13.48
C THR A 198 24.24 -7.21 14.31
N THR A 199 25.36 -6.71 13.79
CA THR A 199 26.20 -5.72 14.49
C THR A 199 25.47 -4.40 14.71
N TYR A 200 24.73 -3.92 13.71
CA TYR A 200 23.92 -2.71 13.83
C TYR A 200 22.75 -2.92 14.78
N THR A 201 22.05 -4.06 14.67
CA THR A 201 20.99 -4.43 15.62
C THR A 201 21.52 -4.45 17.06
N GLN A 202 22.70 -5.02 17.30
CA GLN A 202 23.31 -5.02 18.64
C GLN A 202 23.65 -3.61 19.13
N GLN A 203 24.13 -2.71 18.27
CA GLN A 203 24.36 -1.32 18.64
C GLN A 203 23.05 -0.61 19.04
N MET A 204 21.95 -0.89 18.34
CA MET A 204 20.64 -0.33 18.68
C MET A 204 20.10 -0.89 20.00
N VAL A 205 20.34 -2.16 20.31
CA VAL A 205 20.06 -2.75 21.63
C VAL A 205 20.90 -2.07 22.72
N ASP A 206 22.22 -1.99 22.52
CA ASP A 206 23.16 -1.36 23.46
C ASP A 206 22.85 0.14 23.69
N SER A 207 22.28 0.82 22.70
CA SER A 207 21.82 2.23 22.82
C SER A 207 20.55 2.41 23.66
N GLY A 208 19.88 1.32 24.07
CA GLY A 208 18.67 1.35 24.87
C GLY A 208 17.37 1.48 24.06
N LYS A 209 17.40 1.42 22.73
CA LYS A 209 16.17 1.45 21.89
C LYS A 209 15.17 0.36 22.30
N TYR A 210 15.70 -0.78 22.74
CA TYR A 210 14.94 -1.99 23.09
C TYR A 210 14.89 -2.26 24.60
N GLU A 211 15.11 -1.25 25.45
CA GLU A 211 15.07 -1.42 26.91
C GLU A 211 13.77 -2.10 27.35
N LYS A 212 13.88 -3.15 28.18
CA LYS A 212 12.76 -4.00 28.67
C LYS A 212 12.12 -4.90 27.62
N ARG A 213 12.66 -4.92 26.41
CA ARG A 213 12.25 -5.79 25.30
C ARG A 213 13.42 -6.59 24.75
N GLU A 214 14.51 -6.69 25.50
CA GLU A 214 15.65 -7.52 25.14
C GLU A 214 15.31 -9.01 25.32
N ILE A 215 15.59 -9.82 24.29
CA ILE A 215 15.49 -11.27 24.38
C ILE A 215 16.86 -11.80 24.81
N THR A 216 16.91 -12.42 25.98
CA THR A 216 18.12 -13.10 26.48
C THR A 216 17.98 -14.60 26.29
N LYS A 217 19.10 -15.29 26.04
CA LYS A 217 19.06 -16.75 25.91
C LYS A 217 18.69 -17.37 27.26
N PRO A 218 17.76 -18.36 27.30
CA PRO A 218 17.48 -19.07 28.53
C PRO A 218 18.73 -19.78 29.02
N TYR A 219 19.11 -19.55 30.29
CA TYR A 219 20.23 -20.22 30.92
C TYR A 219 19.88 -21.68 31.22
N PHE A 220 20.19 -22.59 30.29
CA PHE A 220 19.97 -24.05 30.48
C PHE A 220 20.97 -24.67 31.47
N PHE A 221 22.10 -24.01 31.72
CA PHE A 221 23.12 -24.47 32.65
C PHE A 221 23.47 -23.32 33.61
N LYS A 222 23.21 -23.51 34.90
CA LYS A 222 23.74 -22.63 35.95
C LYS A 222 25.14 -23.14 36.30
N PRO A 223 26.23 -22.49 35.83
CA PRO A 223 27.57 -22.93 36.21
C PRO A 223 27.72 -22.88 37.73
N LYS A 224 28.41 -23.88 38.30
CA LYS A 224 28.74 -23.91 39.74
C LYS A 224 29.75 -22.83 40.14
N THR A 225 30.32 -22.13 39.16
CA THR A 225 31.25 -21.03 39.35
C THR A 225 30.50 -19.71 39.30
N VAL A 226 30.72 -18.86 40.31
CA VAL A 226 30.14 -17.51 40.37
C VAL A 226 31.01 -16.57 39.53
N PHE A 227 30.43 -15.92 38.53
CA PHE A 227 31.09 -14.82 37.83
C PHE A 227 31.00 -13.56 38.71
N PHE A 228 32.16 -12.98 39.08
CA PHE A 228 32.22 -11.73 39.82
C PHE A 228 32.45 -10.58 38.83
N PRO A 229 31.42 -9.80 38.44
CA PRO A 229 31.56 -8.73 37.46
C PRO A 229 32.50 -7.60 37.93
N ASN A 230 32.77 -7.52 39.23
CA ASN A 230 33.65 -6.51 39.83
C ASN A 230 35.14 -6.88 39.82
N THR A 231 35.50 -8.10 39.42
CA THR A 231 36.93 -8.46 39.30
C THR A 231 37.47 -7.94 37.97
N PRO A 232 38.52 -7.11 37.97
CA PRO A 232 39.08 -6.57 36.74
C PRO A 232 39.60 -7.71 35.85
N SER A 233 39.04 -7.81 34.64
CA SER A 233 39.42 -8.77 33.62
C SER A 233 39.93 -8.01 32.39
N VAL A 234 40.99 -8.52 31.77
CA VAL A 234 41.52 -7.99 30.50
C VAL A 234 40.54 -8.27 29.35
N VAL A 235 39.70 -9.28 29.51
CA VAL A 235 38.67 -9.67 28.55
C VAL A 235 37.34 -9.06 28.98
N PRO A 236 36.58 -8.41 28.07
CA PRO A 236 35.25 -7.93 28.39
C PRO A 236 34.36 -9.05 28.93
N PRO A 237 33.37 -8.74 29.78
CA PRO A 237 32.42 -9.73 30.24
C PRO A 237 31.78 -10.43 29.04
N PRO A 238 31.45 -11.74 29.16
CA PRO A 238 30.76 -12.44 28.09
C PRO A 238 29.49 -11.66 27.74
N LYS A 239 29.46 -11.13 26.53
CA LYS A 239 28.28 -10.48 25.96
C LYS A 239 27.58 -11.52 25.11
N ASP A 240 26.28 -11.68 25.32
CA ASP A 240 25.46 -12.44 24.40
C ASP A 240 25.46 -11.70 23.06
N ILE A 241 25.99 -12.36 22.03
CA ILE A 241 25.87 -11.91 20.65
C ILE A 241 24.55 -12.49 20.13
N LEU A 242 23.67 -11.60 19.68
CA LEU A 242 22.44 -11.94 18.96
C LEU A 242 22.76 -12.52 17.58
#